data_AF-A0AA37GE17-F1
#
_entry.id   AF-A0AA37GE17-F1
#
_cell.length_a   1.000
_cell.length_b   1.000
_cell.length_c   1.000
_cell.angle_alpha   90.00
_cell.angle_beta   90.00
_cell.angle_gamma   90.00
#
_symmetry.space_group_name_H-M   'P 1'
#
loop_
_entity.id
_entity.type
_entity.pdbx_description
1 polymer ?
#
loop_
_entity_poly.entity_id
_entity_poly.type
_entity_poly.pdbx_seq_one_letter_code
_entity_poly.pdbx_strand_id
1 'polypeptide(L)'
;MTTEYYPSMTALLKRTLGARSAIVRKHSLRDIPDWAPVGMNPEIGFEIESLAPFSIAHSDYTPAGARGHFRAMKEPGWFVENDTEDGCTTAAERDQFFRLRREIIDAEDRAIAKAGLGPEVQGEETRPRGGHWDWDGANYDGPRYAFFSIWRAWETVHRDPLAVMDMSRPVSQKVEYAPLMRTYRDRPGCVPFYYSQNALVRPLDRGRRDSGFEGGNDDDITGRSEPAWCYLSEQTPEEVYLLKFYDSEALVRMGKRGGDVQMMCPHSDWDGEGTGPEEL
;
A
#
# COMPACT_ATOMS: atom_id res chain seq x y z
N MET A 1 9.25 5.67 23.02
CA MET A 1 9.55 5.59 21.58
C MET A 1 9.92 6.97 21.09
N THR A 2 11.01 7.07 20.32
CA THR A 2 11.64 8.32 19.89
C THR A 2 10.70 9.15 19.00
N THR A 3 10.33 10.33 19.47
CA THR A 3 9.45 11.31 18.78
C THR A 3 10.11 11.96 17.55
N GLU A 4 11.39 11.67 17.29
CA GLU A 4 12.19 12.29 16.21
C GLU A 4 12.10 11.56 14.87
N TYR A 5 11.55 10.34 14.85
CA TYR A 5 11.54 9.51 13.65
C TYR A 5 10.64 10.10 12.54
N TYR A 6 9.38 10.42 12.83
CA TYR A 6 8.44 10.94 11.83
C TYR A 6 8.86 12.30 11.21
N PRO A 7 9.39 13.27 11.99
CA PRO A 7 9.99 14.47 11.43
C PRO A 7 11.17 14.16 10.48
N SER A 8 12.06 13.25 10.88
CA SER A 8 13.24 12.86 10.08
C SER A 8 12.83 12.22 8.75
N MET A 9 11.81 11.35 8.76
CA MET A 9 11.25 10.77 7.55
C MET A 9 10.64 11.81 6.62
N THR A 10 9.85 12.72 7.19
CA THR A 10 9.18 13.78 6.43
C THR A 10 10.23 14.68 5.76
N ALA A 11 11.29 15.02 6.48
CA ALA A 11 12.43 15.75 5.95
C ALA A 11 13.16 14.98 4.85
N LEU A 12 13.39 13.68 5.03
CA LEU A 12 14.00 12.80 4.01
C LEU A 12 13.15 12.76 2.74
N LEU A 13 11.83 12.58 2.83
CA LEU A 13 10.92 12.55 1.68
C LEU A 13 10.90 13.89 0.94
N LYS A 14 10.78 15.01 1.67
CA LYS A 14 10.82 16.35 1.08
C LYS A 14 12.13 16.59 0.34
N ARG A 15 13.27 16.23 0.95
CA ARG A 15 14.60 16.39 0.35
C ARG A 15 14.80 15.49 -0.88
N THR A 16 14.43 14.22 -0.80
CA THR A 16 14.73 13.22 -1.83
C THR A 16 13.79 13.31 -3.03
N LEU A 17 12.51 13.61 -2.78
CA LEU A 17 11.47 13.66 -3.82
C LEU A 17 11.12 15.09 -4.26
N GLY A 18 11.66 16.11 -3.60
CA GLY A 18 11.26 17.50 -3.81
C GLY A 18 9.80 17.77 -3.40
N ALA A 19 9.26 16.99 -2.46
CA ALA A 19 7.85 17.06 -2.10
C ALA A 19 7.52 18.40 -1.41
N ARG A 20 6.42 19.04 -1.86
CA ARG A 20 5.91 20.28 -1.24
C ARG A 20 5.30 20.04 0.13
N SER A 21 4.67 18.89 0.33
CA SER A 21 4.12 18.44 1.60
C SER A 21 4.33 16.93 1.70
N ALA A 22 4.56 16.46 2.92
CA ALA A 22 4.64 15.05 3.27
C ALA A 22 4.03 14.91 4.66
N ILE A 23 3.19 13.90 4.81
CA ILE A 23 2.52 13.58 6.07
C ILE A 23 2.77 12.11 6.36
N VAL A 24 3.08 11.80 7.62
CA VAL A 24 3.18 10.41 8.06
C VAL A 24 1.91 10.04 8.78
N ARG A 25 1.36 8.90 8.39
CA ARG A 25 0.18 8.31 9.01
C ARG A 25 0.63 7.08 9.76
N LYS A 26 0.31 6.99 11.06
CA LYS A 26 0.40 5.72 11.80
C LYS A 26 -0.67 4.80 11.22
N HIS A 27 -0.28 3.78 10.45
CA HIS A 27 -1.19 2.69 10.13
C HIS A 27 -1.22 1.72 11.31
N SER A 28 -2.31 0.97 11.44
CA SER A 28 -2.58 0.08 12.56
C SER A 28 -1.38 -0.83 12.84
N LEU A 29 -0.92 -0.85 14.09
CA LEU A 29 -0.02 -1.88 14.57
C LEU A 29 -0.68 -3.23 14.27
N ARG A 30 -0.01 -4.08 13.48
CA ARG A 30 -0.47 -5.42 13.15
C ARG A 30 0.16 -6.36 14.19
N ASP A 31 -0.53 -6.54 15.32
CA ASP A 31 -0.16 -7.56 16.30
C ASP A 31 -0.77 -8.90 15.85
N ILE A 32 0.05 -9.93 15.66
CA ILE A 32 -0.40 -11.31 15.40
C ILE A 32 -0.28 -12.04 16.74
N PRO A 33 -1.40 -12.39 17.39
CA PRO A 33 -1.30 -13.34 18.49
C PRO A 33 -0.89 -14.71 17.93
N ASP A 34 0.20 -15.28 18.45
CA ASP A 34 0.78 -16.60 18.10
C ASP A 34 -0.23 -17.76 18.02
N TRP A 35 -1.42 -17.60 18.59
CA TRP A 35 -2.46 -18.62 18.67
C TRP A 35 -3.56 -18.50 17.62
N ALA A 36 -3.52 -17.51 16.71
CA ALA A 36 -4.61 -17.27 15.76
C ALA A 36 -4.63 -18.32 14.62
N PRO A 37 -5.48 -19.36 14.68
CA PRO A 37 -5.56 -20.38 13.66
C PRO A 37 -6.60 -19.91 12.64
N VAL A 38 -6.28 -18.87 11.85
CA VAL A 38 -7.29 -18.25 10.97
C VAL A 38 -7.49 -19.09 9.70
N GLY A 39 -8.19 -20.21 9.86
CA GLY A 39 -9.06 -20.76 8.85
C GLY A 39 -10.34 -19.91 8.78
N MET A 40 -10.65 -19.37 7.61
CA MET A 40 -11.92 -18.70 7.31
C MET A 40 -13.11 -19.57 7.71
N ASN A 41 -13.97 -19.11 8.63
CA ASN A 41 -15.32 -19.67 8.80
C ASN A 41 -16.37 -18.61 8.43
N PRO A 42 -17.03 -18.73 7.26
CA PRO A 42 -17.96 -17.72 6.74
C PRO A 42 -19.38 -17.77 7.32
N GLU A 43 -19.71 -18.68 8.25
CA GLU A 43 -21.08 -18.84 8.76
C GLU A 43 -21.34 -18.23 10.16
N ILE A 44 -20.32 -17.61 10.77
CA ILE A 44 -20.47 -16.93 12.07
C ILE A 44 -20.26 -15.43 11.84
N GLY A 45 -21.31 -14.64 12.05
CA GLY A 45 -21.33 -13.19 11.85
C GLY A 45 -20.17 -12.50 12.56
N PHE A 46 -19.49 -11.60 11.83
CA PHE A 46 -18.30 -10.91 12.29
C PHE A 46 -18.63 -9.55 12.91
N GLU A 47 -18.30 -9.36 14.19
CA GLU A 47 -17.76 -8.11 14.72
C GLU A 47 -16.22 -8.24 14.67
N ILE A 48 -15.56 -7.73 13.61
CA ILE A 48 -14.09 -7.59 13.63
C ILE A 48 -13.77 -6.11 13.82
N GLU A 49 -13.38 -5.74 15.04
CA GLU A 49 -12.95 -4.38 15.38
C GLU A 49 -11.56 -4.00 14.81
N SER A 50 -10.83 -4.94 14.20
CA SER A 50 -9.59 -4.64 13.50
C SER A 50 -9.25 -5.75 12.50
N LEU A 51 -8.70 -5.37 11.34
CA LEU A 51 -8.32 -6.33 10.31
C LEU A 51 -7.12 -7.16 10.78
N ALA A 52 -7.26 -8.48 10.76
CA ALA A 52 -6.12 -9.38 10.88
C ALA A 52 -5.07 -9.07 9.80
N PRO A 53 -3.77 -9.21 10.11
CA PRO A 53 -2.69 -9.01 9.15
C PRO A 53 -2.78 -9.97 7.96
N PHE A 54 -2.12 -9.56 6.89
CA PHE A 54 -1.93 -10.40 5.72
C PHE A 54 -0.58 -11.11 5.82
N SER A 55 -0.59 -12.43 5.93
CA SER A 55 0.58 -13.30 5.68
C SER A 55 0.76 -13.62 4.19
N ILE A 56 -0.08 -13.04 3.33
CA ILE A 56 -0.03 -13.23 1.88
C ILE A 56 0.64 -11.99 1.26
N ALA A 57 1.53 -12.22 0.30
CA ALA A 57 2.16 -11.15 -0.47
C ALA A 57 1.14 -10.20 -1.10
N HIS A 58 1.25 -8.91 -0.76
CA HIS A 58 0.32 -7.87 -1.18
C HIS A 58 0.98 -6.49 -1.35
N SER A 59 0.34 -5.61 -2.13
CA SER A 59 0.55 -4.16 -2.09
C SER A 59 -0.63 -3.52 -1.36
N ASP A 60 -0.35 -2.62 -0.41
CA ASP A 60 -1.41 -1.97 0.38
C ASP A 60 -2.34 -1.10 -0.48
N TYR A 61 -1.87 -0.67 -1.65
CA TYR A 61 -2.65 0.18 -2.54
C TYR A 61 -2.55 -0.29 -3.99
N THR A 62 -3.69 -0.46 -4.64
CA THR A 62 -3.78 -0.29 -6.11
C THR A 62 -3.89 1.20 -6.44
N PRO A 63 -3.66 1.61 -7.71
CA PRO A 63 -3.93 2.98 -8.13
C PRO A 63 -5.33 3.50 -7.81
N ALA A 64 -6.36 2.70 -8.04
CA ALA A 64 -7.73 3.07 -7.72
C ALA A 64 -7.97 3.13 -6.20
N GLY A 65 -7.44 2.15 -5.45
CA GLY A 65 -7.51 2.13 -3.99
C GLY A 65 -6.82 3.33 -3.33
N ALA A 66 -5.65 3.74 -3.82
CA ALA A 66 -4.94 4.94 -3.34
C ALA A 66 -5.79 6.21 -3.53
N ARG A 67 -6.41 6.38 -4.70
CA ARG A 67 -7.31 7.50 -4.98
C ARG A 67 -8.54 7.49 -4.07
N GLY A 68 -9.20 6.34 -3.93
CA GLY A 68 -10.36 6.20 -3.04
C GLY A 68 -10.00 6.55 -1.60
N HIS A 69 -8.84 6.07 -1.12
CA HIS A 69 -8.35 6.40 0.21
C HIS A 69 -8.05 7.89 0.39
N PHE A 70 -7.41 8.52 -0.60
CA PHE A 70 -7.07 9.95 -0.57
C PHE A 70 -8.33 10.84 -0.57
N ARG A 71 -9.32 10.46 -1.38
CA ARG A 71 -10.63 11.12 -1.46
C ARG A 71 -11.47 10.91 -0.20
N ALA A 72 -11.32 9.77 0.47
CA ALA A 72 -12.04 9.50 1.71
C ALA A 72 -11.59 10.37 2.90
N MET A 73 -10.38 10.94 2.90
CA MET A 73 -9.88 11.78 4.01
C MET A 73 -10.72 13.06 4.19
N LYS A 74 -11.28 13.30 5.38
CA LYS A 74 -12.13 14.47 5.71
C LYS A 74 -11.31 15.68 6.14
N GLU A 75 -11.75 16.87 5.76
CA GLU A 75 -11.23 18.15 6.24
C GLU A 75 -12.17 18.75 7.31
N PRO A 76 -11.66 19.32 8.42
CA PRO A 76 -10.30 19.19 8.96
C PRO A 76 -10.09 17.89 9.76
N GLY A 77 -11.14 17.07 9.89
CA GLY A 77 -11.22 15.96 10.84
C GLY A 77 -10.15 14.87 10.69
N TRP A 78 -9.48 14.74 9.54
CA TRP A 78 -8.47 13.69 9.34
C TRP A 78 -7.33 13.74 10.35
N PHE A 79 -6.73 14.91 10.63
CA PHE A 79 -5.63 15.00 11.58
C PHE A 79 -6.08 14.90 13.04
N VAL A 80 -7.25 15.50 13.36
CA VAL A 80 -7.83 15.53 14.71
C VAL A 80 -8.27 14.13 15.14
N GLU A 81 -8.98 13.41 14.27
CA GLU A 81 -9.56 12.10 14.57
C GLU A 81 -8.52 10.95 14.50
N ASN A 82 -7.34 11.16 13.91
CA ASN A 82 -6.28 10.14 13.79
C ASN A 82 -5.09 10.36 14.73
N ASP A 83 -5.22 11.20 15.76
CA ASP A 83 -4.19 11.39 16.80
C ASP A 83 -2.80 11.71 16.22
N THR A 84 -2.79 12.64 15.25
CA THR A 84 -1.55 13.14 14.63
C THR A 84 -1.12 14.49 15.20
N GLU A 85 -1.74 14.91 16.31
CA GLU A 85 -1.46 16.15 17.03
C GLU A 85 -0.24 16.03 17.97
N ASP A 86 0.39 14.86 18.05
CA ASP A 86 1.63 14.52 18.79
C ASP A 86 2.90 15.32 18.38
N GLY A 87 2.74 16.48 17.72
CA GLY A 87 3.85 17.36 17.32
C GLY A 87 4.59 16.95 16.05
N CYS A 88 4.17 15.87 15.37
CA CYS A 88 4.83 15.39 14.15
C CYS A 88 4.51 16.20 12.90
N THR A 89 3.43 16.97 12.90
CA THR A 89 2.99 17.82 11.78
C THR A 89 2.50 19.16 12.32
N THR A 90 3.08 20.26 11.84
CA THR A 90 2.66 21.62 12.25
C THR A 90 1.32 22.02 11.63
N ALA A 91 0.63 23.02 12.21
CA ALA A 91 -0.62 23.54 11.64
C ALA A 91 -0.45 24.01 10.18
N ALA A 92 0.65 24.71 9.88
CA ALA A 92 0.96 25.15 8.52
C ALA A 92 1.15 24.00 7.54
N GLU A 93 1.75 22.88 7.97
CA GLU A 93 1.90 21.68 7.14
C GLU A 93 0.56 20.97 6.89
N ARG A 94 -0.33 20.94 7.90
CA ARG A 94 -1.69 20.42 7.76
C ARG A 94 -2.51 21.24 6.77
N ASP A 95 -2.45 22.57 6.87
CA ASP A 95 -3.12 23.48 5.95
C ASP A 95 -2.59 23.32 4.52
N GLN A 96 -1.26 23.19 4.38
CA GLN A 96 -0.62 22.96 3.10
C GLN A 96 -1.03 21.60 2.50
N PHE A 97 -1.10 20.54 3.31
CA PHE A 97 -1.56 19.23 2.89
C PHE A 97 -2.99 19.30 2.33
N PHE A 98 -3.93 19.90 3.08
CA PHE A 98 -5.31 20.00 2.61
C PHE A 98 -5.49 20.92 1.41
N ARG A 99 -4.71 22.01 1.31
CA ARG A 99 -4.68 22.81 0.07
C ARG A 99 -4.24 21.98 -1.13
N LEU A 100 -3.16 21.22 -1.00
CA LEU A 100 -2.67 20.36 -2.08
C LEU A 100 -3.65 19.23 -2.39
N ARG A 101 -4.31 18.67 -1.39
CA ARG A 101 -5.35 17.65 -1.56
C ARG A 101 -6.49 18.15 -2.43
N ARG A 102 -7.02 19.35 -2.16
CA ARG A 102 -8.05 19.98 -2.99
C ARG A 102 -7.57 20.19 -4.42
N GLU A 103 -6.38 20.78 -4.61
CA GLU A 103 -5.78 20.96 -5.94
C GLU A 103 -5.63 19.65 -6.73
N ILE A 104 -5.23 18.57 -6.05
CA ILE A 104 -5.09 17.23 -6.63
C ILE A 104 -6.45 16.69 -7.06
N ILE A 105 -7.44 16.70 -6.16
CA ILE A 105 -8.79 16.18 -6.43
C ILE A 105 -9.44 16.96 -7.59
N ASP A 106 -9.36 18.28 -7.57
CA ASP A 106 -9.91 19.12 -8.64
C ASP A 106 -9.26 18.82 -10.00
N ALA A 107 -7.94 18.57 -10.02
CA ALA A 107 -7.24 18.20 -11.24
C ALA A 107 -7.59 16.79 -11.73
N GLU A 108 -7.73 15.83 -10.81
CA GLU A 108 -8.21 14.49 -11.16
C GLU A 108 -9.62 14.56 -11.74
N ASP A 109 -10.54 15.31 -11.12
CA ASP A 109 -11.93 15.42 -11.58
C ASP A 109 -12.02 16.03 -12.98
N ARG A 110 -11.22 17.06 -13.28
CA ARG A 110 -11.10 17.61 -14.64
C ARG A 110 -10.55 16.58 -15.63
N ALA A 111 -9.55 15.80 -15.23
CA ALA A 111 -8.93 14.80 -16.08
C ALA A 111 -9.88 13.62 -16.37
N ILE A 112 -10.60 13.16 -15.36
CA ILE A 112 -11.65 12.13 -15.44
C ILE A 112 -12.76 12.59 -16.38
N ALA A 113 -13.26 13.82 -16.22
CA ALA A 113 -14.29 14.38 -17.10
C ALA A 113 -13.81 14.47 -18.56
N LYS A 114 -12.55 14.88 -18.78
CA LYS A 114 -11.94 14.92 -20.12
C LYS A 114 -11.73 13.55 -20.73
N ALA A 115 -11.54 12.51 -19.91
CA ALA A 115 -11.50 11.12 -20.35
C ALA A 115 -12.89 10.55 -20.71
N GLY A 116 -13.97 11.31 -20.50
CA GLY A 116 -15.33 10.89 -20.82
C GLY A 116 -15.90 9.85 -19.84
N LEU A 117 -15.30 9.72 -18.66
CA LEU A 117 -15.79 8.79 -17.63
C LEU A 117 -17.01 9.38 -16.92
N GLY A 118 -18.03 8.55 -16.76
CA GLY A 118 -19.24 8.90 -16.00
C GLY A 118 -18.94 9.15 -14.52
N PRO A 119 -19.92 9.69 -13.77
CA PRO A 119 -19.76 9.93 -12.34
C PRO A 119 -19.46 8.63 -11.59
N GLU A 120 -18.85 8.79 -10.42
CA GLU A 120 -18.64 7.68 -9.52
C GLU A 120 -19.97 7.08 -9.05
N VAL A 121 -20.07 5.76 -9.13
CA VAL A 121 -21.18 4.96 -8.63
C VAL A 121 -20.63 4.04 -7.55
N GLN A 122 -20.91 4.37 -6.29
CA GLN A 122 -20.67 3.48 -5.15
C GLN A 122 -21.99 2.82 -4.75
N GLY A 123 -21.98 1.51 -4.52
CA GLY A 123 -23.08 0.79 -3.88
C GLY A 123 -22.52 -0.22 -2.89
N GLU A 124 -23.27 -0.57 -1.85
CA GLU A 124 -22.78 -1.46 -0.77
C GLU A 124 -22.44 -2.89 -1.23
N GLU A 125 -23.08 -3.36 -2.31
CA GLU A 125 -22.97 -4.75 -2.79
C GLU A 125 -22.27 -4.88 -4.15
N THR A 126 -21.93 -3.77 -4.81
CA THR A 126 -21.32 -3.80 -6.16
C THR A 126 -19.97 -3.11 -6.17
N ARG A 127 -19.04 -3.63 -6.99
CA ARG A 127 -17.74 -2.99 -7.21
C ARG A 127 -17.97 -1.53 -7.64
N PRO A 128 -17.30 -0.55 -7.01
CA PRO A 128 -17.35 0.84 -7.43
C PRO A 128 -16.91 1.00 -8.89
N ARG A 129 -17.60 1.87 -9.63
CA ARG A 129 -17.36 2.15 -11.05
C ARG A 129 -17.46 3.63 -11.33
N GLY A 130 -16.96 4.04 -12.49
CA GLY A 130 -16.92 5.43 -12.92
C GLY A 130 -15.95 6.27 -12.11
N GLY A 131 -15.82 7.54 -12.50
CA GLY A 131 -14.97 8.50 -11.83
C GLY A 131 -13.53 8.00 -11.65
N HIS A 132 -13.02 8.15 -10.42
CA HIS A 132 -11.65 7.80 -10.08
C HIS A 132 -11.37 6.29 -10.05
N TRP A 133 -12.39 5.43 -10.02
CA TRP A 133 -12.22 3.98 -9.96
C TRP A 133 -11.76 3.39 -11.29
N ASP A 134 -12.30 3.91 -12.40
CA ASP A 134 -12.02 3.42 -13.75
C ASP A 134 -11.01 4.30 -14.49
N TRP A 135 -10.55 5.38 -13.87
CA TRP A 135 -9.59 6.29 -14.47
C TRP A 135 -8.15 5.73 -14.46
N ASP A 136 -7.50 5.83 -15.62
CA ASP A 136 -6.16 5.31 -15.90
C ASP A 136 -5.03 6.34 -15.69
N GLY A 137 -5.37 7.58 -15.32
CA GLY A 137 -4.41 8.68 -15.19
C GLY A 137 -4.30 9.57 -16.44
N ALA A 138 -5.00 9.25 -17.53
CA ALA A 138 -4.98 10.05 -18.74
C ALA A 138 -5.46 11.49 -18.47
N ASN A 139 -4.87 12.44 -19.19
CA ASN A 139 -5.17 13.88 -19.09
C ASN A 139 -4.84 14.56 -17.75
N TYR A 140 -4.19 13.89 -16.80
CA TYR A 140 -3.80 14.54 -15.55
C TYR A 140 -2.70 15.59 -15.77
N ASP A 141 -2.94 16.78 -15.22
CA ASP A 141 -2.02 17.92 -15.20
C ASP A 141 -1.85 18.51 -13.78
N GLY A 142 -2.38 17.83 -12.76
CA GLY A 142 -2.33 18.27 -11.37
C GLY A 142 -1.01 17.93 -10.65
N PRO A 143 -0.92 18.28 -9.35
CA PRO A 143 0.24 17.95 -8.53
C PRO A 143 0.50 16.44 -8.39
N ARG A 144 1.76 16.02 -8.50
CA ARG A 144 2.17 14.65 -8.15
C ARG A 144 1.91 14.35 -6.67
N TYR A 145 1.42 13.15 -6.38
CA TYR A 145 1.30 12.61 -5.02
C TYR A 145 1.55 11.10 -5.02
N ALA A 146 1.90 10.56 -3.86
CA ALA A 146 2.30 9.16 -3.72
C ALA A 146 1.96 8.63 -2.32
N PHE A 147 1.71 7.32 -2.23
CA PHE A 147 1.61 6.59 -0.98
C PHE A 147 2.81 5.65 -0.85
N PHE A 148 3.49 5.76 0.29
CA PHE A 148 4.56 4.88 0.71
C PHE A 148 4.14 4.26 2.03
N SER A 149 4.43 2.96 2.21
CA SER A 149 4.39 2.38 3.54
C SER A 149 5.76 2.42 4.16
N ILE A 150 5.72 2.45 5.48
CA ILE A 150 6.86 2.59 6.33
C ILE A 150 6.84 1.34 7.19
N TRP A 151 7.84 0.50 7.02
CA TRP A 151 7.95 -0.74 7.77
C TRP A 151 9.04 -0.57 8.81
N ARG A 152 8.69 -0.82 10.08
CA ARG A 152 9.56 -0.73 11.25
C ARG A 152 9.37 -1.98 12.10
N ALA A 153 10.46 -2.62 12.50
CA ALA A 153 10.39 -3.77 13.40
C ALA A 153 9.99 -3.32 14.81
N TRP A 154 9.20 -4.12 15.52
CA TRP A 154 8.91 -3.88 16.93
C TRP A 154 10.05 -4.37 17.82
N GLU A 155 10.56 -5.55 17.49
CA GLU A 155 11.71 -6.21 18.09
C GLU A 155 12.72 -6.56 16.99
N THR A 156 13.92 -7.01 17.36
CA THR A 156 14.89 -7.44 16.34
C THR A 156 14.33 -8.64 15.60
N VAL A 157 14.14 -8.46 14.30
CA VAL A 157 13.78 -9.52 13.37
C VAL A 157 14.99 -10.42 13.18
N HIS A 158 14.94 -11.64 13.71
CA HIS A 158 16.09 -12.57 13.66
C HIS A 158 16.11 -13.45 12.39
N ARG A 159 14.98 -13.66 11.72
CA ARG A 159 14.87 -14.48 10.50
C ARG A 159 13.82 -13.95 9.55
N ASP A 160 14.23 -13.72 8.30
CA ASP A 160 13.50 -13.49 7.03
C ASP A 160 11.98 -13.16 7.04
N PRO A 161 11.44 -12.25 7.87
CA PRO A 161 10.00 -12.07 8.06
C PRO A 161 9.48 -10.90 7.23
N LEU A 162 10.27 -10.37 6.31
CA LEU A 162 9.79 -9.36 5.35
C LEU A 162 10.38 -9.62 3.98
N ALA A 163 9.57 -10.21 3.12
CA ALA A 163 9.89 -10.37 1.71
C ALA A 163 9.44 -9.11 0.96
N VAL A 164 10.37 -8.43 0.29
CA VAL A 164 10.10 -7.30 -0.61
C VAL A 164 10.63 -7.65 -1.99
N MET A 165 9.89 -7.32 -3.03
CA MET A 165 10.35 -7.59 -4.39
C MET A 165 11.34 -6.51 -4.88
N ASP A 166 12.50 -6.92 -5.37
CA ASP A 166 13.52 -6.00 -5.91
C ASP A 166 13.11 -5.47 -7.29
N MET A 167 12.59 -4.25 -7.28
CA MET A 167 12.17 -3.51 -8.47
C MET A 167 13.33 -3.07 -9.38
N SER A 168 14.58 -3.18 -8.94
CA SER A 168 15.77 -2.88 -9.77
C SER A 168 16.20 -4.05 -10.65
N ARG A 169 15.74 -5.27 -10.33
CA ARG A 169 15.90 -6.46 -11.16
C ARG A 169 14.72 -6.58 -12.13
N PRO A 170 14.86 -7.34 -13.23
CA PRO A 170 13.73 -7.68 -14.08
C PRO A 170 12.69 -8.45 -13.26
N VAL A 171 11.73 -7.72 -12.69
CA VAL A 171 10.54 -8.33 -12.12
C VAL A 171 9.80 -8.95 -13.28
N SER A 172 9.50 -10.24 -13.13
CA SER A 172 8.71 -10.94 -14.14
C SER A 172 7.41 -10.17 -14.39
N GLN A 173 7.16 -9.77 -15.64
CA GLN A 173 5.86 -9.23 -16.05
C GLN A 173 4.70 -10.23 -15.82
N LYS A 174 5.04 -11.48 -15.47
CA LYS A 174 4.08 -12.53 -15.07
C LYS A 174 3.62 -12.42 -13.61
N VAL A 175 4.11 -11.46 -12.81
CA VAL A 175 3.52 -11.21 -11.49
C VAL A 175 2.10 -10.71 -11.71
N GLU A 176 1.15 -11.63 -11.59
CA GLU A 176 -0.26 -11.30 -11.70
C GLU A 176 -0.80 -10.83 -10.35
N TYR A 177 -1.70 -9.87 -10.39
CA TYR A 177 -2.37 -9.37 -9.20
C TYR A 177 -3.86 -9.67 -9.24
N ALA A 178 -4.42 -10.04 -8.09
CA ALA A 178 -5.86 -10.07 -7.87
C ALA A 178 -6.26 -8.85 -7.02
N PRO A 179 -7.26 -8.06 -7.44
CA PRO A 179 -7.77 -6.98 -6.61
C PRO A 179 -8.57 -7.55 -5.44
N LEU A 180 -8.22 -7.16 -4.22
CA LEU A 180 -9.03 -7.38 -3.03
C LEU A 180 -9.76 -6.09 -2.69
N MET A 181 -11.08 -6.11 -2.80
CA MET A 181 -11.93 -4.99 -2.40
C MET A 181 -12.20 -5.03 -0.89
N ARG A 182 -12.16 -3.86 -0.25
CA ARG A 182 -12.46 -3.67 1.17
C ARG A 182 -13.40 -2.51 1.35
N THR A 183 -14.33 -2.66 2.28
CA THR A 183 -15.28 -1.62 2.67
C THR A 183 -14.89 -1.09 4.03
N TYR A 184 -14.83 0.23 4.17
CA TYR A 184 -14.59 0.91 5.43
C TYR A 184 -15.84 1.72 5.79
N ARG A 185 -16.41 1.43 6.97
CA ARG A 185 -17.54 2.15 7.55
C ARG A 185 -17.07 2.96 8.75
N ASP A 186 -17.58 4.19 8.87
CA ASP A 186 -17.41 5.10 10.00
C ASP A 186 -15.97 5.23 10.52
N ARG A 187 -15.01 5.18 9.60
CA ARG A 187 -13.59 5.24 9.95
C ARG A 187 -13.22 6.66 10.40
N PRO A 188 -12.56 6.83 11.57
CA PRO A 188 -12.07 8.12 12.02
C PRO A 188 -11.25 8.85 10.95
N GLY A 189 -11.57 10.13 10.74
CA GLY A 189 -10.97 11.01 9.76
C GLY A 189 -11.37 10.72 8.31
N CYS A 190 -12.24 9.75 8.05
CA CYS A 190 -12.72 9.40 6.71
C CYS A 190 -14.24 9.60 6.57
N VAL A 191 -14.71 9.71 5.33
CA VAL A 191 -16.16 9.72 5.03
C VAL A 191 -16.85 8.49 5.65
N PRO A 192 -18.15 8.56 6.00
CA PRO A 192 -18.87 7.48 6.69
C PRO A 192 -18.79 6.12 5.98
N PHE A 193 -18.60 6.15 4.66
CA PHE A 193 -18.52 4.95 3.85
C PHE A 193 -17.57 5.16 2.67
N TYR A 194 -16.58 4.28 2.51
CA TYR A 194 -15.74 4.24 1.31
C TYR A 194 -15.15 2.86 1.05
N TYR A 195 -14.66 2.66 -0.17
CA TYR A 195 -13.97 1.45 -0.59
C TYR A 195 -12.46 1.64 -0.72
N SER A 196 -11.68 0.59 -0.45
CA SER A 196 -10.27 0.48 -0.81
C SER A 196 -10.05 -0.77 -1.65
N GLN A 197 -9.06 -0.71 -2.53
CA GLN A 197 -8.62 -1.86 -3.30
C GLN A 197 -7.14 -2.10 -3.05
N ASN A 198 -6.82 -3.30 -2.55
CA ASN A 198 -5.46 -3.79 -2.37
C ASN A 198 -5.13 -4.75 -3.53
N ALA A 199 -3.85 -4.89 -3.87
CA ALA A 199 -3.42 -5.89 -4.84
C ALA A 199 -2.79 -7.08 -4.11
N LEU A 200 -3.38 -8.26 -4.27
CA LEU A 200 -2.80 -9.52 -3.83
C LEU A 200 -1.97 -10.12 -4.95
N VAL A 201 -0.77 -10.61 -4.65
CA VAL A 201 0.00 -11.38 -5.63
C VAL A 201 -0.71 -12.71 -5.86
N ARG A 202 -0.97 -13.06 -7.12
CA ARG A 202 -1.52 -14.38 -7.46
C ARG A 202 -0.40 -15.42 -7.38
N PRO A 203 -0.67 -16.60 -6.79
CA PRO A 203 0.25 -17.73 -6.89
C PRO A 203 0.51 -18.05 -8.38
N LEU A 204 1.78 -18.23 -8.74
CA LEU A 204 2.18 -18.68 -10.07
C LEU A 204 1.83 -20.17 -10.20
N ASP A 205 0.69 -20.46 -10.82
CA ASP A 205 0.10 -21.79 -11.06
C ASP A 205 -0.16 -22.69 -9.83
N ARG A 206 -1.28 -23.43 -9.89
CA ARG A 206 -1.89 -24.17 -8.75
C ARG A 206 -1.04 -25.32 -8.15
N GLY A 207 0.18 -25.52 -8.61
CA GLY A 207 1.09 -26.58 -8.16
C GLY A 207 2.01 -26.23 -7.00
N ARG A 208 2.17 -24.94 -6.65
CA ARG A 208 3.07 -24.51 -5.57
C ARG A 208 2.32 -23.82 -4.44
N ARG A 209 2.35 -24.45 -3.26
CA ARG A 209 1.91 -23.90 -1.97
C ARG A 209 3.10 -23.67 -1.03
N ASP A 210 4.29 -23.54 -1.58
CA ASP A 210 5.52 -23.16 -0.88
C ASP A 210 6.00 -21.80 -1.40
N SER A 211 6.90 -21.17 -0.65
CA SER A 211 7.39 -19.77 -0.71
C SER A 211 7.97 -19.30 -2.05
N GLY A 212 7.84 -20.09 -3.13
CA GLY A 212 8.35 -19.75 -4.45
C GLY A 212 9.86 -19.62 -4.46
N PHE A 213 10.53 -20.59 -3.82
CA PHE A 213 11.96 -20.84 -3.99
C PHE A 213 12.13 -22.23 -4.60
N GLU A 214 12.36 -22.32 -5.90
CA GLU A 214 13.07 -23.45 -6.50
C GLU A 214 14.49 -23.00 -6.79
N GLY A 215 15.47 -23.69 -6.19
CA GLY A 215 16.89 -23.56 -6.56
C GLY A 215 17.08 -23.96 -8.03
N GLY A 216 16.90 -23.01 -8.94
CA GLY A 216 17.23 -23.14 -10.34
C GLY A 216 18.71 -22.89 -10.56
N ASN A 217 19.38 -23.77 -11.30
CA ASN A 217 20.69 -23.48 -11.88
C ASN A 217 20.60 -22.16 -12.67
N ASP A 218 21.62 -21.31 -12.51
CA ASP A 218 21.77 -19.95 -13.07
C ASP A 218 21.58 -19.79 -14.60
N ASP A 219 21.26 -20.86 -15.34
CA ASP A 219 21.24 -20.89 -16.80
C ASP A 219 19.84 -20.86 -17.44
N ASP A 220 18.74 -20.72 -16.69
CA ASP A 220 17.40 -20.73 -17.29
C ASP A 220 16.97 -19.38 -17.90
N ILE A 221 17.54 -19.10 -19.08
CA ILE A 221 17.23 -17.98 -19.99
C ILE A 221 15.78 -18.03 -20.54
N THR A 222 14.92 -18.97 -20.11
CA THR A 222 13.56 -19.14 -20.67
C THR A 222 12.45 -18.31 -20.01
N GLY A 223 12.76 -17.33 -19.15
CA GLY A 223 11.75 -16.43 -18.58
C GLY A 223 10.77 -17.13 -17.63
N ARG A 224 11.22 -18.23 -17.01
CA ARG A 224 10.53 -18.97 -15.94
C ARG A 224 11.04 -18.62 -14.53
N SER A 225 11.95 -17.66 -14.41
CA SER A 225 12.50 -17.24 -13.12
C SER A 225 11.42 -16.64 -12.21
N GLU A 226 11.43 -17.10 -10.96
CA GLU A 226 10.59 -16.59 -9.87
C GLU A 226 10.80 -15.07 -9.66
N PRO A 227 9.85 -14.37 -9.04
CA PRO A 227 10.05 -12.97 -8.65
C PRO A 227 11.30 -12.85 -7.76
N ALA A 228 12.12 -11.83 -7.98
CA ALA A 228 13.30 -11.56 -7.15
C ALA A 228 12.87 -11.03 -5.78
N TRP A 229 12.51 -11.94 -4.87
CA TRP A 229 12.25 -11.63 -3.47
C TRP A 229 13.55 -11.36 -2.73
N CYS A 230 13.55 -10.29 -1.93
CA CYS A 230 14.61 -9.92 -1.02
C CYS A 230 14.08 -10.06 0.40
N TYR A 231 14.87 -10.71 1.25
CA TYR A 231 14.56 -10.93 2.66
C TYR A 231 15.42 -9.99 3.51
N LEU A 232 14.84 -9.56 4.63
CA LEU A 232 15.49 -8.67 5.59
C LEU A 232 15.61 -9.41 6.92
N SER A 233 16.81 -9.90 7.22
CA SER A 233 17.17 -10.53 8.49
C SER A 233 17.94 -9.55 9.39
N GLU A 234 17.97 -9.80 10.69
CA GLU A 234 18.63 -8.99 11.73
C GLU A 234 18.19 -7.52 11.75
N GLN A 235 16.98 -7.22 11.28
CA GLN A 235 16.47 -5.86 11.29
C GLN A 235 16.09 -5.44 12.71
N THR A 236 16.73 -4.39 13.20
CA THR A 236 16.49 -3.82 14.52
C THR A 236 15.28 -2.87 14.55
N PRO A 237 14.70 -2.60 15.74
CA PRO A 237 13.61 -1.63 15.87
C PRO A 237 13.94 -0.19 15.49
N GLU A 238 15.22 0.15 15.32
CA GLU A 238 15.65 1.49 14.90
C GLU A 238 15.85 1.59 13.38
N GLU A 239 15.87 0.46 12.67
CA GLU A 239 15.95 0.41 11.22
C GLU A 239 14.56 0.48 10.60
N VAL A 240 14.41 1.33 9.60
CA VAL A 240 13.10 1.57 8.98
C VAL A 240 13.20 1.65 7.47
N TYR A 241 12.26 0.98 6.80
CA TYR A 241 12.18 0.90 5.35
C TYR A 241 10.99 1.69 4.81
N LEU A 242 11.15 2.21 3.59
CA LEU A 242 10.08 2.87 2.84
C LEU A 242 9.74 2.03 1.60
N LEU A 243 8.55 1.47 1.57
CA LEU A 243 8.01 0.65 0.50
C LEU A 243 7.11 1.51 -0.40
N LYS A 244 7.34 1.48 -1.72
CA LYS A 244 6.58 2.28 -2.69
C LYS A 244 5.35 1.51 -3.19
N PHE A 245 4.14 2.04 -2.97
CA PHE A 245 2.90 1.38 -3.41
C PHE A 245 2.07 2.15 -4.44
N TYR A 246 2.13 3.48 -4.43
CA TYR A 246 1.40 4.29 -5.41
C TYR A 246 2.13 5.61 -5.66
N ASP A 247 2.13 6.05 -6.91
CA ASP A 247 2.73 7.32 -7.33
C ASP A 247 2.01 7.84 -8.57
N SER A 248 1.27 8.94 -8.46
CA SER A 248 0.41 9.43 -9.54
C SER A 248 1.20 9.78 -10.81
N GLU A 249 2.47 10.17 -10.68
CA GLU A 249 3.34 10.43 -11.83
C GLU A 249 3.57 9.19 -12.70
N ALA A 250 3.62 8.01 -12.08
CA ALA A 250 3.79 6.77 -12.82
C ALA A 250 2.56 6.44 -13.68
N LEU A 251 1.34 6.77 -13.21
CA LEU A 251 0.13 6.67 -14.04
C LEU A 251 0.14 7.64 -15.21
N VAL A 252 0.54 8.90 -14.97
CA VAL A 252 0.63 9.92 -16.03
C VAL A 252 1.53 9.44 -17.17
N ARG A 253 2.63 8.77 -16.83
CA ARG A 253 3.56 8.21 -17.82
C ARG A 253 2.94 7.05 -18.59
N MET A 254 2.19 6.16 -17.93
CA MET A 254 1.44 5.10 -18.61
C MET A 254 0.44 5.68 -19.59
N GLY A 255 -0.40 6.64 -19.15
CA GLY A 255 -1.43 7.26 -20.00
C GLY A 255 -0.87 8.10 -21.17
N LYS A 256 0.40 8.54 -21.11
CA LYS A 256 1.02 9.36 -22.16
C LYS A 256 1.88 8.57 -23.15
N ARG A 257 2.52 7.46 -22.75
CA ARG A 257 3.61 6.85 -23.55
C ARG A 257 3.74 5.33 -23.49
N GLY A 258 2.81 4.59 -22.89
CA GLY A 258 2.84 3.12 -22.91
C GLY A 258 4.12 2.52 -22.31
N GLY A 259 4.71 3.18 -21.31
CA GLY A 259 5.84 2.62 -20.57
C GLY A 259 5.36 1.59 -19.54
N ASP A 260 6.12 0.51 -19.38
CA ASP A 260 5.88 -0.50 -18.35
C ASP A 260 6.34 0.04 -16.99
N VAL A 261 5.49 0.84 -16.34
CA VAL A 261 5.77 1.32 -14.98
C VAL A 261 5.00 0.48 -14.00
N GLN A 262 5.73 -0.32 -13.23
CA GLN A 262 5.13 -1.07 -12.15
C GLN A 262 4.76 -0.12 -11.02
N MET A 263 3.46 -0.06 -10.75
CA MET A 263 2.86 0.88 -9.81
C MET A 263 2.96 0.44 -8.36
N MET A 264 3.32 -0.84 -8.13
CA MET A 264 3.12 -1.53 -6.87
C MET A 264 4.39 -2.31 -6.49
N CYS A 265 4.79 -2.23 -5.22
CA CYS A 265 5.81 -3.09 -4.64
C CYS A 265 5.10 -4.08 -3.71
N PRO A 266 4.99 -5.37 -4.02
CA PRO A 266 4.43 -6.34 -3.10
C PRO A 266 5.39 -6.57 -1.93
N HIS A 267 4.80 -6.86 -0.77
CA HIS A 267 5.49 -7.26 0.45
C HIS A 267 4.68 -8.30 1.20
N SER A 268 5.35 -9.13 1.99
CA SER A 268 4.70 -10.06 2.92
C SER A 268 5.54 -10.24 4.17
N ASP A 269 4.86 -10.55 5.26
CA ASP A 269 5.45 -11.26 6.39
C ASP A 269 5.24 -12.77 6.15
N TRP A 270 6.26 -13.61 6.39
CA TRP A 270 6.22 -15.03 6.06
C TRP A 270 6.67 -15.88 7.26
N ASP A 271 5.84 -16.84 7.63
CA ASP A 271 6.21 -17.98 8.47
C ASP A 271 6.55 -19.17 7.58
N GLY A 272 7.80 -19.62 7.57
CA GLY A 272 8.22 -20.80 6.81
C GLY A 272 8.00 -22.09 7.58
N GLU A 273 7.57 -23.17 6.92
CA GLU A 273 7.64 -24.50 7.55
C GLU A 273 9.12 -24.78 7.93
N GLY A 274 9.38 -24.93 9.23
CA GLY A 274 10.74 -25.02 9.81
C GLY A 274 11.21 -23.78 10.59
N THR A 275 10.40 -22.73 10.70
CA THR A 275 10.71 -21.50 11.49
C THR A 275 10.12 -21.49 12.90
N GLY A 276 9.48 -22.58 13.33
CA GLY A 276 9.13 -22.75 14.74
C GLY A 276 10.38 -22.67 15.63
N PRO A 277 10.23 -22.33 16.92
CA PRO A 277 11.34 -22.30 17.85
C PRO A 277 11.92 -23.71 17.99
N GLU A 278 12.92 -24.05 17.18
CA GLU A 278 13.85 -25.12 17.53
C GLU A 278 14.60 -24.66 18.78
N GLU A 279 14.16 -25.21 19.92
CA GLU A 279 14.86 -25.32 21.21
C GLU A 279 15.41 -24.00 21.79
N LEU A 280 14.54 -23.30 22.54
CA LEU A 280 14.97 -22.54 23.73
C LEU A 280 15.21 -23.50 24.91
#